data_AF-A0A8T4I4N5-F1
#
_entry.id   AF-A0A8T4I4N5-F1
#
_cell.length_a   1.000
_cell.length_b   1.000
_cell.length_c   1.000
_cell.angle_alpha   90.00
_cell.angle_beta   90.00
_cell.angle_gamma   90.00
#
_symmetry.space_group_name_H-M   'P 1'
#
loop_
_entity.id
_entity.type
_entity.pdbx_description
1 polymer ?
#
loop_
_entity_poly.entity_id
_entity_poly.type
_entity_poly.pdbx_seq_one_letter_code
_entity_poly.pdbx_strand_id
1 'polypeptide(L)' 'TLGWHCLAWTATYLQHHVGAPWRYTPEQARLTLWWYALDPATTRFLWRDGVIQRLKGWGKDPLVATWSAFEFVG' A
#
# COMPACT_ATOMS: atom_id res chain seq x y z
N THR A 1 -4.06 8.72 -8.20
CA THR A 1 -3.03 8.02 -7.41
C THR A 1 -2.86 6.62 -7.96
N LEU A 2 -1.62 6.12 -8.07
CA LEU A 2 -1.35 4.71 -8.41
C LEU A 2 -1.74 3.75 -7.29
N GLY A 3 -2.04 4.27 -6.09
CA GLY A 3 -2.41 3.45 -4.94
C GLY A 3 -3.62 2.56 -5.19
N TRP A 4 -4.56 2.96 -6.04
CA TRP A 4 -5.70 2.10 -6.40
C TRP A 4 -5.26 0.82 -7.13
N HIS A 5 -4.21 0.90 -7.95
CA HIS A 5 -3.61 -0.28 -8.58
C HIS A 5 -2.95 -1.17 -7.54
N CYS A 6 -2.25 -0.59 -6.56
CA CYS A 6 -1.68 -1.35 -5.44
C CYS A 6 -2.75 -2.07 -4.62
N LEU A 7 -3.85 -1.40 -4.28
CA LEU A 7 -4.96 -2.03 -3.55
C LEU A 7 -5.58 -3.20 -4.34
N ALA A 8 -5.79 -3.02 -5.65
CA ALA A 8 -6.35 -4.06 -6.51
C ALA A 8 -5.38 -5.24 -6.69
N TRP A 9 -4.10 -4.96 -6.95
CA TRP A 9 -3.07 -5.95 -7.15
C TRP A 9 -2.89 -6.82 -5.89
N THR A 10 -2.73 -6.18 -4.73
CA THR A 10 -2.56 -6.91 -3.46
C THR A 10 -3.78 -7.75 -3.10
N ALA A 11 -4.99 -7.26 -3.35
CA ALA A 11 -6.22 -8.03 -3.13
C ALA A 11 -6.37 -9.23 -4.08
N THR A 12 -5.75 -9.16 -5.26
CA THR A 12 -5.81 -10.22 -6.29
C THR A 12 -4.74 -11.28 -6.06
N TYR A 13 -3.51 -10.87 -5.74
CA TYR A 13 -2.34 -11.75 -5.78
C TYR A 13 -1.80 -12.15 -4.41
N LEU A 14 -2.14 -11.43 -3.34
CA LEU A 14 -1.64 -11.73 -2.00
C LEU A 14 -2.70 -12.38 -1.11
N GLN A 15 -2.22 -13.16 -0.14
CA GLN A 15 -3.04 -13.79 0.89
C GLN A 15 -2.62 -13.29 2.28
N HIS A 16 -3.59 -13.14 3.18
CA HIS A 16 -3.32 -12.86 4.58
C HIS A 16 -2.99 -14.15 5.34
N HIS A 17 -3.80 -15.18 5.13
CA HIS A 17 -3.54 -16.55 5.51
C HIS A 17 -4.05 -17.46 4.40
N VAL A 18 -3.72 -18.75 4.47
CA VAL A 18 -4.12 -19.73 3.45
C VAL A 18 -5.63 -19.63 3.19
N GLY A 19 -5.97 -19.37 1.92
CA GLY A 19 -7.36 -19.26 1.46
C GLY A 19 -8.06 -17.92 1.74
N ALA A 20 -7.43 -16.95 2.39
CA ALA A 20 -8.01 -15.62 2.60
C ALA A 20 -7.21 -14.54 1.85
N PRO A 21 -7.86 -13.78 0.95
CA PRO A 21 -7.20 -12.70 0.21
C PRO A 21 -6.76 -11.59 1.16
N TRP A 22 -5.65 -10.94 0.80
CA TRP A 22 -5.19 -9.77 1.53
C TRP A 22 -6.22 -8.64 1.47
N ARG A 23 -6.43 -7.95 2.60
CA ARG A 23 -7.27 -6.75 2.67
C ARG A 23 -6.66 -5.76 3.65
N TYR A 24 -6.47 -4.54 3.19
CA TYR A 24 -6.08 -3.43 4.04
C TYR A 24 -7.25 -2.97 4.91
N THR A 25 -6.93 -2.44 6.10
CA THR A 25 -7.88 -1.63 6.85
C THR A 25 -8.14 -0.31 6.12
N PRO A 26 -9.26 0.40 6.40
CA PRO A 26 -9.54 1.69 5.77
C PRO A 26 -8.41 2.73 5.96
N GLU A 27 -7.75 2.71 7.13
CA GLU A 27 -6.63 3.59 7.41
C GLU A 27 -5.40 3.23 6.55
N GLN A 28 -5.03 1.94 6.50
CA GLN A 28 -3.92 1.46 5.67
C GLN A 28 -4.17 1.76 4.20
N ALA A 29 -5.40 1.53 3.71
CA ALA A 29 -5.77 1.83 2.34
C ALA A 29 -5.60 3.33 2.03
N ARG A 30 -6.09 4.21 2.90
CA ARG A 30 -5.91 5.66 2.75
C ARG A 30 -4.41 6.04 2.71
N LEU A 31 -3.60 5.41 3.55
CA LEU A 31 -2.17 5.67 3.60
C LEU A 31 -1.46 5.18 2.32
N THR A 32 -1.83 4.02 1.78
CA THR A 32 -1.39 3.54 0.45
C THR A 32 -1.75 4.50 -0.68
N LEU A 33 -2.97 5.06 -0.66
CA LEU A 33 -3.39 6.05 -1.68
C LEU A 33 -2.54 7.32 -1.64
N TRP A 34 -2.13 7.76 -0.44
CA TRP A 34 -1.22 8.90 -0.28
C TRP A 34 0.21 8.55 -0.68
N TRP A 35 0.72 7.38 -0.27
CA TRP A 35 2.07 6.94 -0.60
C TRP A 35 2.33 6.94 -2.12
N TYR A 36 1.36 6.46 -2.89
CA TYR A 36 1.43 6.42 -4.36
C TYR A 36 0.74 7.61 -5.05
N ALA A 37 0.54 8.73 -4.34
CA ALA A 37 -0.07 9.92 -4.92
C ALA A 37 0.87 10.55 -5.97
N LEU A 38 0.29 10.93 -7.11
CA LEU A 38 1.01 11.52 -8.24
C LEU A 38 0.57 12.96 -8.42
N ASP A 39 1.53 13.81 -8.77
CA ASP A 39 1.29 15.16 -9.23
C ASP A 39 0.54 15.12 -10.57
N PRO A 40 -0.64 15.75 -10.71
CA PRO A 40 -1.44 15.66 -11.93
C PRO A 40 -0.80 16.31 -13.17
N ALA A 41 0.10 17.28 -12.99
CA ALA A 41 0.74 18.00 -14.10
C ALA A 41 2.01 17.29 -14.59
N THR A 42 2.78 16.72 -13.66
CA THR A 42 4.11 16.14 -13.94
C THR A 42 4.13 14.62 -13.91
N THR A 43 3.09 13.97 -13.37
CA THR A 43 3.01 12.51 -13.15
C THR A 43 4.14 11.97 -12.26
N ARG A 44 4.84 12.83 -11.52
CA ARG A 44 5.84 12.42 -10.51
C ARG A 44 5.14 12.09 -9.19
N PHE A 45 5.75 11.23 -8.38
CA PHE A 45 5.27 10.99 -7.02
C PHE A 45 5.36 12.27 -6.19
N LEU A 46 4.27 12.61 -5.50
CA LEU A 46 4.20 13.76 -4.59
C LEU A 46 5.11 13.58 -3.38
N TRP A 47 5.27 12.32 -2.92
CA TRP A 47 6.07 11.97 -1.76
C TRP A 47 7.16 10.99 -2.17
N ARG A 48 8.37 11.20 -1.65
CA ARG A 48 9.52 10.31 -1.86
C ARG A 48 9.95 9.61 -0.58
N ASP A 49 9.63 10.21 0.56
CA ASP A 49 9.92 9.73 1.90
C ASP A 49 8.67 9.87 2.77
N GLY A 50 8.53 9.03 3.79
CA GLY A 50 7.39 9.04 4.68
C GLY A 50 7.73 8.46 6.05
N VAL A 51 7.02 8.92 7.08
CA VAL A 51 7.17 8.43 8.45
C VAL A 51 5.82 7.92 8.95
N ILE A 52 5.77 6.67 9.42
CA ILE A 52 4.58 6.06 10.00
C ILE A 52 4.85 5.76 11.47
N GLN A 53 4.11 6.43 12.36
CA GLN A 53 4.15 6.17 13.80
C GLN A 53 2.80 5.67 14.29
N ARG A 54 2.76 4.42 14.73
CA ARG A 54 1.55 3.74 15.21
C ARG A 54 1.87 2.80 16.35
N LEU A 55 0.84 2.48 17.14
CA LEU A 55 0.94 1.56 18.26
C LEU A 55 1.31 0.14 17.78
N LYS A 56 1.86 -0.65 18.70
CA LYS A 56 2.11 -2.08 18.46
C LYS A 56 0.80 -2.77 18.06
N GLY A 57 0.87 -3.66 17.07
CA GLY A 57 -0.30 -4.38 16.56
C GLY A 57 -1.05 -3.68 15.41
N TRP A 58 -0.63 -2.48 15.00
CA TRP A 58 -1.26 -1.78 13.87
C TRP A 58 -1.05 -2.45 12.50
N GLY A 59 -0.02 -3.31 12.37
CA GLY A 59 0.29 -4.01 11.12
C GLY A 59 1.14 -3.19 10.14
N LYS A 60 2.13 -2.44 10.64
CA LYS A 60 3.03 -1.64 9.78
C LYS A 60 3.97 -2.49 8.94
N ASP A 61 4.45 -3.60 9.50
CA ASP A 61 5.38 -4.50 8.82
C ASP A 61 4.73 -5.18 7.61
N PRO A 62 3.52 -5.80 7.73
CA PRO A 62 2.87 -6.37 6.56
C PRO A 62 2.39 -5.31 5.57
N LEU A 63 2.00 -4.10 6.00
CA LEU A 63 1.70 -3.01 5.08
C LEU A 63 2.90 -2.71 4.16
N VAL A 64 4.08 -2.47 4.73
CA VAL A 64 5.27 -2.15 3.94
C VAL A 64 5.70 -3.35 3.10
N ALA A 65 5.57 -4.59 3.61
CA ALA A 65 5.87 -5.79 2.82
C ALA A 65 5.00 -5.89 1.56
N THR A 66 3.71 -5.57 1.65
CA THR A 66 2.82 -5.57 0.48
C THR A 66 3.16 -4.47 -0.53
N TRP A 67 3.63 -3.31 -0.08
CA TRP A 67 4.15 -2.27 -0.97
C TRP A 67 5.43 -2.69 -1.67
N SER A 68 6.38 -3.29 -0.94
CA SER A 68 7.60 -3.81 -1.54
C SER A 68 7.32 -4.89 -2.59
N ALA A 69 6.33 -5.76 -2.33
CA ALA A 69 5.89 -6.75 -3.31
C ALA A 69 5.29 -6.08 -4.56
N PHE A 70 4.38 -5.13 -4.38
CA PHE A 70 3.80 -4.35 -5.47
C PHE A 70 4.88 -3.63 -6.31
N GLU A 71 5.82 -2.94 -5.67
CA GLU A 71 6.91 -2.25 -6.38
C GLU A 71 7.88 -3.18 -7.10
N PHE A 72 8.04 -4.42 -6.61
CA PHE A 72 8.93 -5.39 -7.21
C PHE A 72 8.30 -6.14 -8.39
N VAL A 73 7.02 -6.54 -8.28
CA VAL A 73 6.38 -7.46 -9.23
C VAL A 73 5.03 -7.00 -9.80
N GLY A 74 4.54 -5.79 -9.46
CA GLY A 74 3.47 -5.15 -10.24
C GLY A 74 2.59 -4.23 -9.44
#